data_AF-A0A496T5C9-F1
#
_entry.id   AF-A0A496T5C9-F1
#
_cell.length_a   1.000
_cell.length_b   1.000
_cell.length_c   1.000
_cell.angle_alpha   90.00
_cell.angle_beta   90.00
_cell.angle_gamma   90.00
#
_symmetry.space_group_name_H-M   'P 1'
#
loop_
_entity.id
_entity.type
_entity.pdbx_description
1 polymer ?
#
loop_
_entity_poly.entity_id
_entity_poly.type
_entity_poly.pdbx_seq_one_letter_code
_entity_poly.pdbx_strand_id
1 'polypeptide(L)' 'MVNISNRGVISNLPDYAVVEIEGVTDSCGVRGVYMEEAPLSLMGLLQKRIAWQELVVDAGVRGDRKPAL' A
#
# COMPACT_ATOMS: atom_id res chain seq x y z
N MET A 1 10.29 1.16 10.96
CA MET A 1 9.60 0.87 9.68
C MET A 1 8.79 -0.42 9.73
N VAL A 2 7.55 -0.37 9.25
CA VAL A 2 6.56 -1.46 9.21
C VAL A 2 5.78 -1.44 7.90
N ASN A 3 5.33 -2.62 7.45
CA ASN A 3 4.41 -2.75 6.32
C ASN A 3 2.98 -2.94 6.84
N ILE A 4 2.09 -1.99 6.55
CA ILE A 4 0.69 -2.02 6.99
C ILE A 4 -0.24 -1.53 5.88
N SER A 5 -1.53 -1.87 5.96
CA SER A 5 -2.54 -1.22 5.11
C SER A 5 -2.61 0.27 5.41
N ASN A 6 -2.67 1.09 4.35
CA ASN A 6 -2.63 2.54 4.44
C ASN A 6 -3.69 3.10 5.38
N ARG A 7 -4.97 2.69 5.23
CA ARG A 7 -6.10 3.12 6.11
C ARG A 7 -6.05 4.60 6.49
N GLY A 8 -5.85 5.48 5.50
CA GLY A 8 -5.77 6.92 5.68
C GLY A 8 -4.46 7.48 6.27
N VAL A 9 -3.41 6.66 6.47
CA VAL A 9 -2.10 7.15 6.95
C VAL A 9 -1.45 8.10 5.94
N ILE A 10 -1.58 7.83 4.64
CA ILE A 10 -1.30 8.75 3.53
C ILE A 10 -2.63 9.01 2.83
N SER A 11 -3.20 10.21 3.00
CA SER A 11 -4.58 10.53 2.63
C SER A 11 -4.89 10.41 1.14
N ASN A 12 -3.90 10.62 0.26
CA ASN A 12 -4.07 10.56 -1.20
C ASN A 12 -3.69 9.21 -1.82
N LEU A 13 -3.52 8.16 -1.01
CA LEU A 13 -3.34 6.77 -1.46
C LEU A 13 -4.54 5.89 -1.04
N PRO A 14 -4.84 4.80 -1.77
CA PRO A 14 -5.94 3.90 -1.43
C PRO A 14 -5.76 3.25 -0.05
N ASP A 15 -6.84 3.08 0.71
CA ASP A 15 -6.79 2.52 2.07
C ASP A 15 -6.29 1.07 2.15
N TYR A 16 -6.53 0.29 1.09
CA TYR A 16 -6.11 -1.11 1.01
C TYR A 16 -4.64 -1.27 0.67
N ALA A 17 -4.00 -0.24 0.11
CA ALA A 17 -2.61 -0.32 -0.32
C ALA A 17 -1.69 -0.62 0.87
N VAL A 18 -0.78 -1.58 0.70
CA VAL A 18 0.26 -1.82 1.70
C VAL A 18 1.36 -0.78 1.54
N VAL A 19 1.64 -0.04 2.60
CA VAL A 19 2.66 1.02 2.66
C VAL A 19 3.73 0.67 3.68
N GLU A 20 4.98 1.05 3.37
CA GLU A 20 6.13 0.90 4.26
C GLU A 20 6.47 2.26 4.88
N ILE A 21 6.24 2.39 6.18
CA ILE A 21 6.30 3.67 6.90
C ILE A 21 6.80 3.48 8.33
N GLU A 22 7.06 4.57 9.04
CA GLU A 22 7.27 4.50 10.48
C GLU A 22 5.99 4.13 11.22
N GLY A 23 6.13 3.31 12.25
CA GLY A 23 5.01 2.79 13.01
C GLY A 23 5.33 2.63 14.49
N VAL A 24 4.28 2.73 15.30
CA VAL A 24 4.32 2.49 16.74
C VAL A 24 3.73 1.11 17.00
N THR A 25 4.42 0.33 17.84
CA THR A 25 3.99 -1.00 18.24
C THR A 25 3.84 -1.08 19.75
N ASP A 26 2.79 -1.74 20.21
CA ASP A 26 2.54 -2.08 21.62
C ASP A 26 1.73 -3.39 21.71
N SER A 27 1.21 -3.70 22.90
CA SER A 27 0.37 -4.89 23.12
C SER A 27 -0.94 -4.91 22.30
N CYS A 28 -1.35 -3.78 21.72
CA CYS A 28 -2.54 -3.65 20.88
C CYS A 28 -2.21 -3.74 19.38
N GLY A 29 -0.96 -4.06 19.01
CA GLY A 29 -0.53 -4.27 17.62
C GLY A 29 0.22 -3.08 17.03
N VAL A 30 0.24 -3.00 15.70
CA VAL A 30 1.04 -2.04 14.92
C VAL A 30 0.15 -0.96 14.31
N ARG A 31 0.52 0.31 14.48
CA ARG A 31 -0.15 1.47 13.88
C ARG A 31 0.86 2.36 13.18
N GLY A 32 0.51 2.85 11.99
CA GLY A 32 1.33 3.79 11.24
C GLY A 32 1.34 5.17 11.87
N VAL A 33 2.46 5.88 11.76
CA VAL A 33 2.51 7.31 12.05
C VAL A 33 1.91 8.05 10.85
N TYR A 34 1.00 8.99 11.11
CA TYR A 34 0.38 9.81 10.06
C TYR A 34 1.43 10.49 9.18
N MET A 35 1.20 10.49 7.87
CA MET A 35 2.00 11.18 6.88
C MET A 35 1.14 12.17 6.12
N GLU A 36 1.73 13.28 5.70
CA GLU A 36 1.08 14.19 4.76
C GLU A 36 0.84 13.51 3.40
N GLU A 37 0.13 14.21 2.51
CA GLU A 37 -0.09 13.76 1.15
C GLU A 37 1.23 13.45 0.44
N ALA A 38 1.28 12.33 -0.27
CA ALA A 38 2.41 12.03 -1.13
C ALA A 38 2.51 13.11 -2.21
N PRO A 39 3.70 13.70 -2.46
CA PRO A 39 3.89 14.65 -3.56
C PRO A 39 3.42 14.06 -4.89
N LEU A 40 2.84 14.89 -5.77
CA LEU A 40 2.18 14.45 -7.01
C LEU A 40 3.05 13.49 -7.87
N SER A 41 4.34 13.78 -8.00
CA SER A 41 5.28 12.94 -8.74
C SER A 41 5.44 11.55 -8.13
N LEU A 42 5.51 11.47 -6.79
CA LEU A 42 5.60 10.21 -6.07
C LEU A 42 4.26 9.47 -6.09
N MET A 43 3.15 10.17 -5.87
CA MET A 43 1.81 9.60 -5.90
C MET A 43 1.54 8.87 -7.23
N GLY A 44 1.90 9.47 -8.37
CA GLY A 44 1.74 8.83 -9.68
C GLY A 44 2.53 7.52 -9.82
N LEU A 45 3.75 7.48 -9.29
CA LEU A 45 4.58 6.26 -9.28
C LEU A 45 3.98 5.18 -8.36
N LEU A 46 3.54 5.59 -7.17
CA LEU A 46 2.96 4.68 -6.18
C LEU A 46 1.64 4.09 -6.68
N GLN A 47 0.75 4.88 -7.27
CA GLN A 47 -0.52 4.37 -7.82
C GLN A 47 -0.31 3.30 -8.89
N LYS A 48 0.65 3.52 -9.82
CA LYS A 48 1.01 2.50 -10.81
C LYS A 48 1.52 1.23 -10.15
N ARG A 49 2.34 1.35 -9.10
CA ARG A 49 2.92 0.20 -8.41
C ARG A 49 1.89 -0.59 -7.61
N ILE A 50 1.00 0.11 -6.89
CA ILE A 50 -0.10 -0.47 -6.13
C ILE A 50 -1.02 -1.25 -7.07
N ALA A 51 -1.46 -0.64 -8.17
CA ALA A 51 -2.31 -1.31 -9.15
C ALA A 51 -1.67 -2.59 -9.71
N TRP A 52 -0.37 -2.54 -10.02
CA TRP A 52 0.37 -3.71 -10.48
C TRP A 52 0.47 -4.80 -9.41
N GLN A 53 0.70 -4.44 -8.14
CA GLN A 53 0.74 -5.40 -7.03
C GLN A 53 -0.60 -6.13 -6.86
N GLU A 54 -1.73 -5.41 -6.92
CA GLU A 54 -3.06 -6.02 -6.85
C GLU A 54 -3.27 -7.03 -7.99
N LEU A 55 -2.88 -6.67 -9.22
CA LEU A 55 -2.98 -7.57 -10.37
C LEU A 55 -2.10 -8.82 -10.23
N VAL A 56 -0.91 -8.69 -9.66
CA VAL A 56 -0.01 -9.81 -9.36
C VAL A 56 -0.62 -10.73 -8.30
N VAL A 57 -1.22 -10.16 -7.26
CA VAL A 57 -1.91 -10.94 -6.22
C VAL A 57 -3.11 -11.66 -6.81
N ASP A 58 -3.95 -10.97 -7.59
CA ASP A 58 -5.09 -11.56 -8.29
C ASP A 58 -4.66 -12.73 -9.20
N ALA A 59 -3.57 -12.55 -9.95
CA ALA A 59 -3.01 -13.60 -10.78
C ALA A 59 -2.56 -14.83 -9.97
N GLY A 60 -1.90 -14.59 -8.83
CA GLY A 60 -1.47 -15.65 -7.92
C GLY A 60 -2.62 -16.41 -7.27
N VAL A 61 -3.64 -15.69 -6.79
CA VAL A 61 -4.82 -16.26 -6.12
C VAL A 61 -5.69 -17.05 -7.10
N ARG A 62 -5.86 -16.56 -8.34
CA ARG A 62 -6.68 -17.23 -9.36
C ARG A 62 -5.93 -18.32 -10.13
N GLY A 63 -4.61 -18.36 -10.04
CA GLY A 63 -3.77 -19.24 -10.86
C GLY A 63 -3.76 -18.86 -12.35
N ASP A 64 -4.18 -17.65 -12.71
CA ASP A 64 -4.15 -17.11 -14.08
C ASP A 64 -3.15 -15.96 -14.16
N ARG A 65 -2.13 -16.10 -15.00
CA ARG A 65 -1.06 -15.08 -15.12
C ARG A 65 -1.47 -13.84 -15.91
N LYS A 66 -2.55 -13.91 -16.71
CA LYS A 66 -2.96 -12.82 -17.63
C LYS A 66 -3.17 -11.46 -16.96
N PRO A 67 -3.76 -11.33 -15.76
CA PRO A 67 -3.94 -10.04 -15.12
C PRO A 67 -2.62 -9.30 -14.83
N ALA A 68 -1.50 -10.00 -14.68
CA ALA A 68 -0.22 -9.46 -14.23
C ALA A 68 0.82 -9.20 -15.36
N LEU A 69 0.45 -9.43 -16.62
CA LEU A 69 1.30 -9.29 -17.81
C LEU A 69 0.96 -8.00 -18.57
#